data_AF-A0AAE1PI05-F1
#
_entry.id   AF-A0AAE1PI05-F1
#
_cell.length_a   1.000
_cell.length_b   1.000
_cell.length_c   1.000
_cell.angle_alpha   90.00
_cell.angle_beta   90.00
_cell.angle_gamma   90.00
#
_symmetry.space_group_name_H-M   'P 1'
#
loop_
_entity.id
_entity.type
_entity.pdbx_description
1 polymer ?
#
loop_
_entity_poly.entity_id
_entity_poly.type
_entity_poly.pdbx_seq_one_letter_code
_entity_poly.pdbx_strand_id
1 'polypeptide(L)'
;MWVSLSLLLLALLRPAMGLVGCVMCPVEDRLLPHPTDCTSYIRCEGRQATFLTCPEGHVFHQASLSCRSSTITQCVEESGPRDLVSCPSGILNTQNDHLGRGVRVEEEWVLVAAHNSRRQRLAIGVEDGSALPSNLPSATNMNALVWNGELAKVAQALADTCSDYSDCEHCRRITSRQYEVGQNPFWVWTTSAARPEYDALVEQWYNEVQYVSDLVWIVNYTNPDGVVIKHFTQVAWALTEEVGCGWTAVDKGSWVSHIVICNYGPG
;
A
#
# COMPACT_ATOMS: atom_id res chain seq x y z
N MET A 1 -38.00 -19.37 49.09
CA MET A 1 -37.29 -18.13 49.50
C MET A 1 -36.19 -17.89 48.46
N TRP A 2 -36.30 -16.97 47.50
CA TRP A 2 -36.12 -15.49 47.61
C TRP A 2 -34.74 -15.15 48.22
N VAL A 3 -33.77 -14.39 47.67
CA VAL A 3 -33.47 -13.59 46.43
C VAL A 3 -31.92 -13.39 46.47
N SER A 4 -31.13 -13.29 45.39
CA SER A 4 -30.74 -12.03 44.71
C SER A 4 -29.66 -12.34 43.67
N LEU A 5 -29.86 -12.12 42.36
CA LEU A 5 -29.79 -10.86 41.59
C LEU A 5 -28.39 -10.22 41.53
N SER A 6 -27.82 -10.31 40.32
CA SER A 6 -27.09 -9.27 39.57
C SER A 6 -25.77 -8.70 40.11
N LEU A 7 -24.69 -8.97 39.35
CA LEU A 7 -23.67 -7.97 39.00
C LEU A 7 -23.04 -8.33 37.64
N LEU A 8 -23.81 -8.05 36.58
CA LEU A 8 -23.24 -7.49 35.36
C LEU A 8 -22.88 -6.04 35.73
N LEU A 9 -21.61 -5.64 35.67
CA LEU A 9 -21.19 -4.30 35.24
C LEU A 9 -19.65 -4.21 35.17
N LEU A 10 -19.18 -3.77 34.01
CA LEU A 10 -17.94 -3.01 33.75
C LEU A 10 -16.59 -3.67 34.12
N ALA A 11 -16.04 -4.42 33.17
CA ALA A 11 -14.66 -4.19 32.76
C ALA A 11 -14.69 -3.36 31.45
N LEU A 12 -15.18 -2.12 31.56
CA LEU A 12 -14.97 -1.12 30.52
C LEU A 12 -13.51 -0.65 30.63
N LEU A 13 -12.86 -0.61 29.46
CA LEU A 13 -11.73 0.23 29.12
C LEU A 13 -10.42 -0.10 29.87
N ARG A 14 -9.76 -1.19 29.45
CA ARG A 14 -8.33 -1.01 29.19
C ARG A 14 -8.25 0.06 28.11
N PRO A 15 -7.53 1.18 28.29
CA PRO A 15 -7.15 1.94 27.12
C PRO A 15 -6.39 0.94 26.25
N ALA A 16 -6.81 0.79 25.00
CA ALA A 16 -5.91 0.29 23.99
C ALA A 16 -4.68 1.19 24.13
N MET A 17 -3.57 0.65 24.65
CA MET A 17 -2.27 1.21 24.34
C MET A 17 -2.26 1.20 22.83
N GLY A 18 -2.47 2.39 22.25
CA GLY A 18 -2.37 2.58 20.82
C GLY A 18 -1.03 1.98 20.42
N LEU A 19 -1.08 1.02 19.50
CA LEU A 19 0.09 0.63 18.75
C LEU A 19 0.53 1.88 18.00
N VAL A 20 1.40 2.67 18.63
CA VAL A 20 2.16 3.72 17.94
C VAL A 20 2.99 2.96 16.93
N GLY A 21 2.60 3.08 15.66
CA GLY A 21 3.17 2.32 14.56
C GLY A 21 4.69 2.44 14.56
N CYS A 22 5.38 1.33 14.27
CA CYS A 22 6.81 1.36 14.02
C CYS A 22 7.07 2.21 12.78
N VAL A 23 7.57 3.43 12.97
CA VAL A 23 8.07 4.26 11.87
C VAL A 23 9.39 3.67 11.40
N MET A 24 9.42 3.13 10.19
CA MET A 24 10.65 2.62 9.58
C MET A 24 11.38 3.76 8.87
N CYS A 25 12.52 4.14 9.44
CA CYS A 25 13.42 5.08 8.79
C CYS A 25 14.19 4.41 7.65
N PRO A 26 14.31 5.06 6.49
CA PRO A 26 15.14 4.59 5.39
C PRO A 26 16.63 4.60 5.77
N VAL A 27 17.45 3.95 4.95
CA VAL A 27 18.91 3.84 5.17
C VAL A 27 19.61 5.20 5.11
N GLU A 28 19.07 6.12 4.31
CA GLU A 28 19.57 7.48 4.16
C GLU A 28 18.84 8.46 5.08
N ASP A 29 19.60 9.37 5.67
CA ASP A 29 19.08 10.41 6.54
C ASP A 29 18.15 11.35 5.77
N ARG A 30 16.92 11.53 6.27
CA ARG A 30 15.91 12.39 5.64
C ARG A 30 14.85 12.85 6.62
N LEU A 31 14.11 13.88 6.22
CA LEU A 31 12.89 14.30 6.90
C LEU A 31 11.66 13.69 6.21
N LEU A 32 10.71 13.23 7.00
CA LEU A 32 9.45 12.64 6.57
C LEU A 32 8.28 13.38 7.21
N PRO A 33 7.11 13.46 6.57
CA PRO A 33 5.94 14.05 7.18
C PRO A 33 5.37 13.10 8.24
N HIS A 34 4.77 13.65 9.30
CA HIS A 34 4.07 12.82 10.27
C HIS A 34 2.75 12.29 9.69
N PRO A 35 2.41 11.00 9.89
CA PRO A 35 1.29 10.35 9.19
C PRO A 35 -0.10 10.88 9.58
N THR A 36 -0.23 11.50 10.76
CA THR A 36 -1.53 11.94 11.29
C THR A 36 -1.54 13.37 11.84
N ASP A 37 -0.39 14.07 11.81
CA ASP A 37 -0.25 15.39 12.45
C ASP A 37 0.56 16.32 11.55
N CYS A 38 -0.12 17.22 10.84
CA CYS A 38 0.50 18.18 9.93
C CYS A 38 1.44 19.17 10.63
N THR A 39 1.32 19.32 11.96
CA THR A 39 2.20 20.16 12.76
C THR A 39 3.47 19.43 13.20
N SER A 40 3.60 18.15 12.86
CA SER A 40 4.75 17.32 13.22
C SER A 40 5.43 16.70 11.99
N TYR A 41 6.68 16.31 12.16
CA TYR A 41 7.50 15.65 11.16
C TYR A 41 8.47 14.69 11.84
N ILE A 42 9.05 13.79 11.06
CA ILE A 42 9.95 12.75 11.53
C ILE A 42 11.34 13.03 10.94
N ARG A 43 12.35 13.11 11.79
CA ARG A 43 13.76 13.12 11.39
C ARG A 43 14.32 11.72 11.50
N CYS A 44 14.72 11.17 10.36
CA CYS A 44 15.38 9.88 10.28
C CYS A 44 16.89 10.10 10.21
N GLU A 45 17.61 9.61 11.21
CA GLU A 45 19.08 9.61 11.23
C GLU A 45 19.61 8.25 11.67
N GLY A 46 20.47 7.64 10.86
CA GLY A 46 21.07 6.34 11.21
C GLY A 46 20.02 5.25 11.51
N ARG A 47 18.90 5.26 10.76
CA ARG A 47 17.70 4.41 10.95
C ARG A 47 16.89 4.66 12.23
N GLN A 48 17.17 5.73 12.97
CA GLN A 48 16.41 6.11 14.14
C GLN A 48 15.41 7.22 13.79
N ALA A 49 14.13 7.00 14.11
CA ALA A 49 13.07 7.98 13.95
C ALA A 49 13.00 8.90 15.18
N THR A 50 13.07 10.20 14.95
CA THR A 50 12.80 11.23 15.96
C THR A 50 11.59 12.04 15.54
N PHE A 51 10.58 12.09 16.41
CA PHE A 51 9.36 12.86 16.19
C PHE A 51 9.60 14.31 16.63
N LEU A 52 9.31 15.26 15.75
CA LEU A 52 9.54 16.68 15.95
C LEU A 52 8.28 17.45 15.60
N THR A 53 8.04 18.57 16.29
CA THR A 53 6.90 19.45 16.05
C THR A 53 7.39 20.77 15.46
N CYS A 54 6.68 21.29 14.48
CA CYS A 54 6.90 22.60 13.91
C CYS A 54 6.58 23.71 14.92
N PRO A 55 7.15 24.93 14.73
CA PRO A 55 6.76 26.10 15.51
C PRO A 55 5.26 26.36 15.45
N GLU A 56 4.72 27.04 16.46
CA GLU A 56 3.29 27.36 16.52
C GLU A 56 2.82 28.09 15.25
N GLY A 57 1.67 27.68 14.72
CA GLY A 57 1.12 28.20 13.47
C GLY A 57 1.83 27.72 12.19
N HIS A 58 2.73 26.74 12.27
CA HIS A 58 3.43 26.18 11.11
C HIS A 58 3.08 24.70 10.89
N VAL A 59 3.10 24.28 9.63
CA VAL A 59 2.95 22.88 9.20
C VAL A 59 4.20 22.43 8.45
N PHE A 60 4.52 21.15 8.52
CA PHE A 60 5.69 20.60 7.82
C PHE A 60 5.41 20.46 6.33
N HIS A 61 6.27 21.03 5.49
CA HIS A 61 6.14 21.00 4.04
C HIS A 61 7.21 20.09 3.42
N GLN A 62 6.79 18.95 2.86
CA GLN A 62 7.67 17.89 2.38
C GLN A 62 8.58 18.33 1.23
N ALA A 63 8.06 19.12 0.27
CA ALA A 63 8.85 19.53 -0.90
C ALA A 63 9.97 20.52 -0.56
N SER A 64 9.82 21.31 0.52
CA SER A 64 10.86 22.22 0.99
C SER A 64 11.60 21.71 2.23
N LEU A 65 11.29 20.50 2.70
CA LEU A 65 11.82 19.88 3.92
C LEU A 65 11.85 20.85 5.12
N SER A 66 10.80 21.66 5.30
CA SER A 66 10.78 22.76 6.28
C SER A 66 9.37 23.09 6.77
N CYS A 67 9.28 23.68 7.96
CA CYS A 67 8.02 24.16 8.54
C CYS A 67 7.63 25.51 7.92
N ARG A 68 6.43 25.61 7.33
CA ARG A 68 5.89 26.83 6.71
C ARG A 68 4.66 27.33 7.47
N SER A 69 4.50 28.66 7.55
CA SER A 69 3.34 29.30 8.20
C SER A 69 2.06 28.81 7.53
N SER A 70 1.12 28.32 8.33
CA SER A 70 -0.11 27.73 7.85
C SER A 70 -1.30 28.66 8.06
N THR A 71 -1.86 29.15 6.97
CA THR A 71 -3.24 29.65 6.91
C THR A 71 -4.24 28.52 6.62
N ILE A 72 -3.80 27.25 6.65
CA ILE A 72 -4.51 26.10 6.06
C ILE A 72 -4.59 24.93 7.03
N THR A 73 -5.80 24.53 7.40
CA THR A 73 -6.12 23.44 8.34
C THR A 73 -5.91 22.02 7.77
N GLN A 74 -5.13 21.86 6.70
CA GLN A 74 -4.88 20.60 6.01
C GLN A 74 -3.42 20.52 5.54
N CYS A 75 -2.80 19.33 5.63
CA CYS A 75 -1.49 19.03 5.04
C CYS A 75 -1.58 19.25 3.53
N VAL A 76 -1.08 20.37 3.02
CA VAL A 76 -1.05 20.61 1.57
C VAL A 76 0.16 19.88 1.01
N GLU A 77 -0.06 18.72 0.40
CA GLU A 77 0.78 18.28 -0.71
C GLU A 77 0.51 19.26 -1.85
N GLU A 78 1.44 20.19 -2.10
CA GLU A 78 1.37 21.00 -3.32
C GLU A 78 1.54 20.05 -4.51
N SER A 79 0.38 19.72 -5.10
CA SER A 79 0.15 19.19 -6.42
C SER A 79 1.40 19.05 -7.29
N GLY A 80 1.84 17.81 -7.46
CA GLY A 80 2.58 17.42 -8.67
C GLY A 80 1.79 17.81 -9.93
N PRO A 81 2.46 17.85 -11.10
CA PRO A 81 1.90 18.46 -12.32
C PRO A 81 0.50 17.92 -12.60
N ARG A 82 -0.47 18.85 -12.69
CA ARG A 82 -1.78 18.59 -13.29
C ARG A 82 -1.63 18.51 -14.80
N ASP A 83 -0.87 17.54 -15.30
CA ASP A 83 -0.80 17.28 -16.72
C ASP A 83 -1.71 16.09 -17.04
N LEU A 84 -2.85 16.50 -17.60
CA LEU A 84 -3.92 15.72 -18.20
C LEU A 84 -3.37 14.60 -19.08
N VAL A 85 -3.41 13.35 -18.61
CA VAL A 85 -3.34 12.18 -19.49
C VAL A 85 -4.77 11.68 -19.65
N SER A 86 -5.38 12.00 -20.80
CA SER A 86 -6.71 11.51 -21.16
C SER A 86 -6.63 10.05 -21.59
N CYS A 87 -7.49 9.21 -21.04
CA CYS A 87 -7.68 7.83 -21.49
C CYS A 87 -8.11 7.81 -22.97
N PRO A 88 -7.60 6.90 -23.81
CA PRO A 88 -8.07 6.75 -25.18
C PRO A 88 -9.56 6.41 -25.20
N SER A 89 -10.33 7.28 -25.85
CA SER A 89 -11.79 7.28 -25.83
C SER A 89 -12.39 6.10 -26.58
N GLY A 90 -13.20 5.33 -25.85
CA GLY A 90 -14.23 4.44 -26.39
C GLY A 90 -15.51 4.65 -25.61
N ILE A 91 -16.21 5.76 -25.89
CA ILE A 91 -17.55 6.12 -25.40
C ILE A 91 -17.64 6.34 -23.88
N LEU A 92 -17.29 7.55 -23.42
CA LEU A 92 -18.19 8.48 -22.72
C LEU A 92 -17.51 9.86 -22.65
N ASN A 93 -18.34 10.89 -22.73
CA ASN A 93 -17.98 12.29 -22.83
C ASN A 93 -17.79 12.85 -21.42
N THR A 94 -16.62 13.43 -21.16
CA THR A 94 -16.32 14.65 -20.38
C THR A 94 -15.12 14.48 -19.46
N GLN A 95 -14.42 15.58 -19.20
CA GLN A 95 -13.38 15.71 -18.18
C GLN A 95 -13.91 15.54 -16.73
N ASN A 96 -14.94 14.70 -16.50
CA ASN A 96 -15.64 14.54 -15.22
C ASN A 96 -15.78 13.08 -14.73
N ASP A 97 -15.30 12.07 -15.47
CA ASP A 97 -15.46 10.67 -15.06
C ASP A 97 -14.45 10.24 -13.98
N HIS A 98 -13.38 11.01 -13.73
CA HIS A 98 -12.43 10.70 -12.66
C HIS A 98 -12.95 11.18 -11.31
N LEU A 99 -13.31 10.23 -10.44
CA LEU A 99 -13.78 10.49 -9.08
C LEU A 99 -12.63 10.59 -8.07
N GLY A 100 -11.47 10.03 -8.41
CA GLY A 100 -10.25 10.14 -7.61
C GLY A 100 -9.04 9.52 -8.32
N ARG A 101 -7.84 9.97 -7.97
CA ARG A 101 -6.58 9.41 -8.49
C ARG A 101 -5.41 9.62 -7.52
N GLY A 102 -4.30 8.95 -7.78
CA GLY A 102 -3.05 9.06 -7.03
C GLY A 102 -3.11 8.33 -5.71
N VAL A 103 -1.99 7.79 -5.25
CA VAL A 103 -1.78 7.34 -3.86
C VAL A 103 -1.18 8.49 -3.07
N ARG A 104 -1.73 8.80 -1.90
CA ARG A 104 -1.22 9.87 -1.02
C ARG A 104 -0.11 9.37 -0.13
N VAL A 105 0.76 10.24 0.38
CA VAL A 105 1.90 9.83 1.21
C VAL A 105 1.48 8.96 2.39
N GLU A 106 0.39 9.28 3.10
CA GLU A 106 -0.11 8.46 4.21
C GLU A 106 -0.53 7.05 3.78
N GLU A 107 -0.94 6.87 2.54
CA GLU A 107 -1.38 5.60 1.97
C GLU A 107 -0.22 4.79 1.39
N GLU A 108 0.84 5.46 0.92
CA GLU A 108 2.11 4.81 0.56
C GLU A 108 2.65 4.01 1.77
N TRP A 109 2.59 4.61 2.96
CA TRP A 109 2.97 3.94 4.22
C TRP A 109 2.08 2.74 4.51
N VAL A 110 0.77 2.85 4.33
CA VAL A 110 -0.17 1.74 4.55
C VAL A 110 0.13 0.59 3.60
N LEU A 111 0.34 0.88 2.31
CA LEU A 111 0.69 -0.13 1.31
C LEU A 111 2.00 -0.84 1.68
N VAL A 112 3.07 -0.10 1.98
CA VAL A 112 4.35 -0.69 2.38
C VAL A 112 4.20 -1.52 3.66
N ALA A 113 3.50 -1.00 4.67
CA ALA A 113 3.28 -1.69 5.94
C ALA A 113 2.45 -2.97 5.76
N ALA A 114 1.41 -2.93 4.91
CA ALA A 114 0.58 -4.09 4.61
C ALA A 114 1.42 -5.20 3.98
N HIS A 115 2.23 -4.89 2.95
CA HIS A 115 3.14 -5.87 2.34
C HIS A 115 4.14 -6.44 3.34
N ASN A 116 4.80 -5.57 4.10
CA ASN A 116 5.84 -5.99 5.04
C ASN A 116 5.30 -6.81 6.20
N SER A 117 4.09 -6.52 6.67
CA SER A 117 3.39 -7.35 7.66
C SER A 117 3.21 -8.78 7.15
N ARG A 118 2.75 -8.96 5.90
CA ARG A 118 2.52 -10.29 5.30
C ARG A 118 3.84 -11.01 5.00
N ARG A 119 4.84 -10.29 4.48
CA ARG A 119 6.20 -10.82 4.25
C ARG A 119 6.85 -11.28 5.57
N GLN A 120 6.66 -10.53 6.66
CA GLN A 120 7.15 -10.92 7.98
C GLN A 120 6.47 -12.20 8.50
N ARG A 121 5.17 -12.39 8.26
CA ARG A 121 4.47 -13.64 8.60
C ARG A 121 5.08 -14.83 7.87
N LEU A 122 5.31 -14.71 6.56
CA LEU A 122 6.00 -15.73 5.75
C LEU A 122 7.43 -16.00 6.23
N ALA A 123 8.16 -14.96 6.64
CA ALA A 123 9.50 -15.10 7.18
C ALA A 123 9.54 -15.92 8.49
N ILE A 124 8.53 -15.77 9.35
CA ILE A 124 8.44 -16.51 10.62
C ILE A 124 7.98 -17.95 10.39
N GLY A 125 7.07 -18.18 9.44
CA GLY A 125 6.54 -19.52 9.12
C GLY A 125 5.48 -20.05 10.10
N VAL A 126 5.06 -19.25 11.08
CA VAL A 126 4.08 -19.61 12.13
C VAL A 126 3.19 -18.39 12.41
N GLU A 127 1.88 -18.62 12.50
CA GLU A 127 0.87 -17.62 12.88
C GLU A 127 0.02 -18.18 14.03
N ASP A 128 -0.05 -17.46 15.16
CA ASP A 128 -0.75 -17.87 16.40
C ASP A 128 -0.41 -19.30 16.90
N GLY A 129 0.86 -19.69 16.75
CA GLY A 129 1.35 -21.01 17.17
C GLY A 129 0.97 -22.16 16.23
N SER A 130 0.33 -21.85 15.09
CA SER A 130 0.00 -22.80 14.03
C SER A 130 0.89 -22.57 12.80
N ALA A 131 1.15 -23.64 12.04
CA ALA A 131 1.78 -23.50 10.74
C ALA A 131 0.94 -22.58 9.84
N LEU A 132 1.61 -21.81 8.98
CA LEU A 132 0.93 -21.03 7.96
C LEU A 132 0.03 -21.92 7.08
N PRO A 133 -0.98 -21.33 6.41
CA PRO A 133 -1.72 -22.03 5.37
C PRO A 133 -0.75 -22.78 4.45
N SER A 134 -1.12 -23.99 4.06
CA SER A 134 -0.32 -24.82 3.14
C SER A 134 1.01 -25.34 3.69
N ASN A 135 1.24 -25.24 5.01
CA ASN A 135 2.47 -25.65 5.67
C ASN A 135 3.72 -25.01 5.04
N LEU A 136 3.63 -23.73 4.66
CA LEU A 136 4.76 -23.01 4.10
C LEU A 136 5.94 -22.98 5.08
N PRO A 137 7.18 -23.24 4.59
CA PRO A 137 8.37 -23.10 5.42
C PRO A 137 8.64 -21.62 5.72
N SER A 138 9.40 -21.37 6.78
CA SER A 138 9.95 -20.03 7.04
C SER A 138 10.91 -19.61 5.93
N ALA A 139 10.87 -18.33 5.55
CA ALA A 139 11.79 -17.76 4.58
C ALA A 139 13.08 -17.26 5.26
N THR A 140 14.24 -17.51 4.64
CA THR A 140 15.56 -17.13 5.18
C THR A 140 16.06 -15.78 4.68
N ASN A 141 15.47 -15.23 3.62
CA ASN A 141 15.93 -14.04 2.92
C ASN A 141 14.79 -13.11 2.48
N MET A 142 13.73 -13.01 3.29
CA MET A 142 12.58 -12.16 2.99
C MET A 142 12.88 -10.68 3.29
N ASN A 143 13.20 -9.90 2.25
CA ASN A 143 13.51 -8.48 2.39
C ASN A 143 12.26 -7.64 2.72
N ALA A 144 12.40 -6.63 3.57
CA ALA A 144 11.36 -5.63 3.75
C ALA A 144 11.32 -4.70 2.53
N LEU A 145 10.13 -4.41 2.03
CA LEU A 145 9.90 -3.49 0.93
C LEU A 145 10.00 -2.04 1.39
N VAL A 146 10.48 -1.17 0.51
CA VAL A 146 10.43 0.29 0.64
C VAL A 146 9.62 0.89 -0.51
N TRP A 147 9.05 2.08 -0.30
CA TRP A 147 8.34 2.79 -1.36
C TRP A 147 9.31 3.30 -2.43
N ASN A 148 8.98 3.10 -3.70
CA ASN A 148 9.69 3.67 -4.84
C ASN A 148 8.73 4.52 -5.70
N GLY A 149 9.00 5.83 -5.74
CA GLY A 149 8.17 6.78 -6.45
C GLY A 149 8.24 6.68 -7.98
N GLU A 150 9.28 6.07 -8.56
CA GLU A 150 9.34 5.83 -10.01
C GLU A 150 8.43 4.66 -10.40
N LEU A 151 8.47 3.56 -9.63
CA LEU A 151 7.53 2.44 -9.78
C LEU A 151 6.08 2.94 -9.65
N ALA A 152 5.80 3.80 -8.66
CA ALA A 152 4.48 4.37 -8.42
C ALA A 152 3.98 5.24 -9.58
N LYS A 153 4.86 6.06 -10.18
CA LYS A 153 4.50 6.87 -11.35
C LYS A 153 4.09 6.01 -12.54
N VAL A 154 4.84 4.93 -12.79
CA VAL A 154 4.52 3.98 -13.88
C VAL A 154 3.22 3.25 -13.58
N ALA A 155 3.02 2.78 -12.34
CA ALA A 155 1.79 2.12 -11.92
C ALA A 155 0.57 3.05 -12.03
N GLN A 156 0.72 4.32 -11.65
CA GLN A 156 -0.32 5.34 -11.80
C GLN A 156 -0.66 5.60 -13.26
N ALA A 157 0.34 5.65 -14.15
CA ALA A 157 0.09 5.81 -15.57
C ALA A 157 -0.75 4.65 -16.14
N LEU A 158 -0.55 3.42 -15.66
CA LEU A 158 -1.40 2.29 -16.02
C LEU A 158 -2.80 2.41 -15.41
N ALA A 159 -2.93 2.76 -14.12
CA ALA A 159 -4.24 2.96 -13.49
C ALA A 159 -5.06 4.06 -14.22
N ASP A 160 -4.38 5.09 -14.69
CA ASP A 160 -4.94 6.19 -15.48
C ASP A 160 -5.39 5.77 -16.88
N THR A 161 -5.07 4.58 -17.39
CA THR A 161 -5.65 4.09 -18.66
C THR A 161 -7.11 3.68 -18.52
N CYS A 162 -7.58 3.48 -17.28
CA CYS A 162 -8.95 3.09 -16.95
C CYS A 162 -9.42 1.78 -17.60
N SER A 163 -8.47 0.87 -17.90
CA SER A 163 -8.73 -0.47 -18.44
C SER A 163 -8.47 -1.57 -17.41
N ASP A 164 -9.07 -2.74 -17.63
CA ASP A 164 -8.76 -4.00 -16.95
C ASP A 164 -7.59 -4.75 -17.59
N TYR A 165 -6.90 -4.13 -18.55
CA TYR A 165 -5.73 -4.69 -19.21
C TYR A 165 -4.46 -4.52 -18.38
N SER A 166 -3.63 -5.55 -18.33
CA SER A 166 -2.26 -5.47 -17.83
C SER A 166 -1.34 -4.95 -18.92
N ASP A 167 -0.44 -4.03 -18.61
CA ASP A 167 0.57 -3.56 -19.57
C ASP A 167 1.57 -4.65 -19.97
N CYS A 168 2.54 -4.30 -20.80
CA CYS A 168 3.63 -5.19 -21.18
C CYS A 168 4.82 -5.09 -20.20
N GLU A 169 5.63 -6.15 -20.10
CA GLU A 169 6.79 -6.21 -19.20
C GLU A 169 7.80 -5.09 -19.45
N HIS A 170 8.17 -4.83 -20.71
CA HIS A 170 9.08 -3.72 -21.01
C HIS A 170 8.44 -2.35 -20.76
N CYS A 171 7.10 -2.25 -20.75
CA CYS A 171 6.35 -1.00 -20.63
C CYS A 171 6.43 -0.46 -19.20
N ARG A 172 6.56 -1.34 -18.21
CA ARG A 172 6.58 -0.99 -16.79
C ARG A 172 7.98 -0.82 -16.19
N ARG A 173 9.02 -0.88 -17.02
CA ARG A 173 10.41 -0.67 -16.59
C ARG A 173 10.62 0.77 -16.13
N ILE A 174 11.42 0.92 -15.10
CA ILE A 174 11.89 2.22 -14.61
C ILE A 174 13.32 2.48 -15.07
N THR A 175 13.72 3.75 -15.11
CA THR A 175 15.01 4.17 -15.64
C THR A 175 16.11 4.25 -14.58
N SER A 176 15.76 4.48 -13.31
CA SER A 176 16.75 4.61 -12.23
C SER A 176 17.37 3.27 -11.80
N ARG A 177 16.78 2.14 -12.19
CA ARG A 177 17.22 0.79 -11.80
C ARG A 177 17.37 -0.11 -13.03
N GLN A 178 18.16 -1.17 -12.89
CA GLN A 178 18.43 -2.15 -13.95
C GLN A 178 17.93 -3.53 -13.51
N TYR A 179 16.62 -3.65 -13.34
CA TYR A 179 15.93 -4.90 -13.04
C TYR A 179 14.61 -4.98 -13.83
N GLU A 180 14.03 -6.18 -13.90
CA GLU A 180 12.65 -6.35 -14.35
C GLU A 180 11.68 -5.95 -13.23
N VAL A 181 10.47 -5.58 -13.64
CA VAL A 181 9.43 -5.05 -12.77
C VAL A 181 8.23 -5.99 -12.78
N GLY A 182 7.87 -6.46 -11.61
CA GLY A 182 6.66 -7.25 -11.36
C GLY A 182 5.43 -6.35 -11.20
N GLN A 183 4.22 -6.93 -11.25
CA GLN A 183 2.98 -6.16 -11.14
C GLN A 183 1.82 -6.97 -10.54
N ASN A 184 1.12 -6.37 -9.58
CA ASN A 184 -0.17 -6.83 -9.11
C ASN A 184 -1.22 -5.75 -9.39
N PRO A 185 -2.22 -6.05 -10.22
CA PRO A 185 -3.38 -5.21 -10.38
C PRO A 185 -4.55 -5.64 -9.48
N PHE A 186 -5.44 -4.69 -9.20
CA PHE A 186 -6.69 -4.92 -8.48
C PHE A 186 -7.77 -4.03 -9.07
N TRP A 187 -8.89 -4.65 -9.44
CA TRP A 187 -10.05 -3.97 -10.01
C TRP A 187 -11.28 -4.33 -9.20
N VAL A 188 -12.03 -3.31 -8.78
CA VAL A 188 -13.30 -3.51 -8.07
C VAL A 188 -14.34 -2.50 -8.51
N TRP A 189 -15.59 -2.95 -8.54
CA TRP A 189 -16.75 -2.13 -8.88
C TRP A 189 -17.57 -1.94 -7.61
N THR A 190 -17.79 -0.69 -7.22
CA THR A 190 -18.52 -0.33 -6.00
C THR A 190 -19.58 0.72 -6.33
N THR A 191 -20.40 1.12 -5.36
CA THR A 191 -21.27 2.30 -5.50
C THR A 191 -20.68 3.55 -4.86
N SER A 192 -19.46 3.47 -4.32
CA SER A 192 -18.85 4.50 -3.50
C SER A 192 -17.55 4.98 -4.14
N ALA A 193 -17.37 6.29 -4.24
CA ALA A 193 -16.11 6.90 -4.66
C ALA A 193 -15.04 6.95 -3.55
N ALA A 194 -15.30 6.33 -2.40
CA ALA A 194 -14.37 6.31 -1.27
C ALA A 194 -13.04 5.64 -1.66
N ARG A 195 -11.95 6.15 -1.12
CA ARG A 195 -10.60 5.63 -1.41
C ARG A 195 -10.48 4.17 -0.92
N PRO A 196 -9.67 3.32 -1.58
CA PRO A 196 -9.55 1.91 -1.22
C PRO A 196 -8.98 1.70 0.18
N GLU A 197 -9.43 0.66 0.84
CA GLU A 197 -8.76 0.13 2.03
C GLU A 197 -7.55 -0.71 1.60
N TYR A 198 -6.38 -0.07 1.48
CA TYR A 198 -5.19 -0.70 0.91
C TYR A 198 -4.69 -1.93 1.69
N ASP A 199 -4.82 -1.97 3.01
CA ASP A 199 -4.46 -3.17 3.79
C ASP A 199 -5.31 -4.38 3.40
N ALA A 200 -6.64 -4.19 3.29
CA ALA A 200 -7.58 -5.23 2.88
C ALA A 200 -7.35 -5.67 1.41
N LEU A 201 -6.91 -4.76 0.55
CA LEU A 201 -6.55 -5.08 -0.83
C LEU A 201 -5.31 -5.98 -0.88
N VAL A 202 -4.25 -5.62 -0.16
CA VAL A 202 -3.02 -6.45 -0.07
C VAL A 202 -3.32 -7.79 0.59
N GLU A 203 -4.22 -7.82 1.57
CA GLU A 203 -4.73 -9.06 2.18
C GLU A 203 -5.41 -9.97 1.15
N GLN A 204 -6.18 -9.42 0.21
CA GLN A 204 -6.79 -10.22 -0.86
C GLN A 204 -5.75 -10.87 -1.78
N TRP A 205 -4.70 -10.14 -2.17
CA TRP A 205 -3.59 -10.74 -2.92
C TRP A 205 -2.86 -11.82 -2.10
N TYR A 206 -2.63 -11.57 -0.80
CA TYR A 206 -1.98 -12.51 0.09
C TYR A 206 -2.79 -13.79 0.29
N ASN A 207 -4.11 -13.69 0.40
CA ASN A 207 -5.00 -14.81 0.66
C ASN A 207 -5.02 -15.89 -0.43
N GLU A 208 -4.45 -15.64 -1.61
CA GLU A 208 -4.20 -16.71 -2.58
C GLU A 208 -3.29 -17.81 -2.01
N VAL A 209 -2.54 -17.55 -0.94
CA VAL A 209 -1.78 -18.56 -0.20
C VAL A 209 -2.61 -19.79 0.16
N GLN A 210 -3.91 -19.62 0.45
CA GLN A 210 -4.81 -20.73 0.80
C GLN A 210 -5.00 -21.74 -0.35
N TYR A 211 -4.71 -21.33 -1.59
CA TYR A 211 -4.81 -22.18 -2.77
C TYR A 211 -3.52 -22.92 -3.08
N VAL A 212 -2.41 -22.60 -2.42
CA VAL A 212 -1.17 -23.34 -2.56
C VAL A 212 -1.36 -24.72 -1.94
N SER A 213 -1.37 -25.79 -2.73
CA SER A 213 -1.43 -27.16 -2.20
C SER A 213 -0.12 -27.93 -2.38
N ASP A 214 0.80 -27.38 -3.17
CA ASP A 214 2.13 -27.93 -3.41
C ASP A 214 3.19 -26.81 -3.39
N LEU A 215 4.21 -26.97 -2.55
CA LEU A 215 5.32 -26.01 -2.41
C LEU A 215 6.13 -25.88 -3.71
N VAL A 216 6.10 -26.89 -4.59
CA VAL A 216 6.76 -26.85 -5.90
C VAL A 216 6.29 -25.65 -6.71
N TRP A 217 5.03 -25.23 -6.56
CA TRP A 217 4.48 -24.09 -7.29
C TRP A 217 5.14 -22.76 -6.94
N ILE A 218 5.54 -22.61 -5.67
CA ILE A 218 6.26 -21.43 -5.19
C ILE A 218 7.74 -21.55 -5.51
N VAL A 219 8.36 -22.72 -5.23
CA VAL A 219 9.80 -22.92 -5.37
C VAL A 219 10.25 -22.84 -6.83
N ASN A 220 9.48 -23.40 -7.75
CA ASN A 220 9.80 -23.42 -9.17
C ASN A 220 9.08 -22.34 -9.98
N TYR A 221 8.29 -21.48 -9.32
CA TYR A 221 7.44 -20.49 -9.97
C TYR A 221 6.60 -21.10 -11.11
N THR A 222 5.91 -22.19 -10.82
CA THR A 222 5.00 -22.83 -11.78
C THR A 222 3.58 -22.46 -11.43
N ASN A 223 2.84 -21.89 -12.38
CA ASN A 223 1.42 -21.64 -12.21
C ASN A 223 0.63 -22.86 -12.70
N PRO A 224 0.06 -23.68 -11.80
CA PRO A 224 -0.76 -24.81 -12.23
C PRO A 224 -2.06 -24.32 -12.87
N ASP A 225 -2.60 -25.12 -13.80
CA ASP A 225 -3.80 -24.77 -14.55
C ASP A 225 -5.00 -24.55 -13.62
N GLY A 226 -5.68 -23.41 -13.79
CA GLY A 226 -6.93 -23.09 -13.07
C GLY A 226 -6.74 -22.60 -11.62
N VAL A 227 -5.50 -22.43 -11.15
CA VAL A 227 -5.21 -21.86 -9.83
C VAL A 227 -4.58 -20.48 -10.01
N VAL A 228 -5.01 -19.52 -9.19
CA VAL A 228 -4.45 -18.16 -9.20
C VAL A 228 -3.69 -17.96 -7.89
N ILE A 229 -2.36 -17.99 -7.99
CA ILE A 229 -1.44 -17.68 -6.88
C ILE A 229 -0.43 -16.58 -7.25
N LYS A 230 -0.57 -16.00 -8.44
CA LYS A 230 0.42 -15.06 -9.00
C LYS A 230 0.54 -13.76 -8.19
N HIS A 231 -0.55 -13.30 -7.56
CA HIS A 231 -0.50 -12.09 -6.76
C HIS A 231 0.17 -12.37 -5.43
N PHE A 232 -0.16 -13.51 -4.81
CA PHE A 232 0.52 -13.97 -3.60
C PHE A 232 2.01 -14.18 -3.83
N THR A 233 2.42 -14.86 -4.90
CA THR A 233 3.85 -15.12 -5.16
C THR A 233 4.63 -13.84 -5.38
N GLN A 234 4.02 -12.80 -5.98
CA GLN A 234 4.63 -11.47 -6.07
C GLN A 234 4.80 -10.80 -4.69
N VAL A 235 3.76 -10.83 -3.83
CA VAL A 235 3.85 -10.29 -2.46
C VAL A 235 4.91 -11.05 -1.64
N ALA A 236 5.01 -12.36 -1.85
CA ALA A 236 5.93 -13.26 -1.18
C ALA A 236 7.34 -13.31 -1.81
N TRP A 237 7.60 -12.54 -2.88
CA TRP A 237 8.86 -12.66 -3.61
C TRP A 237 10.04 -12.14 -2.80
N ALA A 238 10.89 -13.04 -2.32
CA ALA A 238 11.92 -12.74 -1.33
C ALA A 238 12.89 -11.64 -1.78
N LEU A 239 13.22 -11.62 -3.08
CA LEU A 239 14.18 -10.69 -3.67
C LEU A 239 13.61 -9.33 -4.04
N THR A 240 12.28 -9.14 -4.02
CA THR A 240 11.69 -7.81 -4.21
C THR A 240 12.05 -6.93 -3.03
N GLU A 241 12.46 -5.69 -3.31
CA GLU A 241 12.91 -4.71 -2.31
C GLU A 241 12.10 -3.42 -2.37
N GLU A 242 11.45 -3.13 -3.49
CA GLU A 242 10.78 -1.88 -3.76
C GLU A 242 9.35 -2.13 -4.26
N VAL A 243 8.41 -1.30 -3.80
CA VAL A 243 7.03 -1.28 -4.31
C VAL A 243 6.60 0.15 -4.58
N GLY A 244 5.84 0.36 -5.65
CA GLY A 244 5.20 1.63 -5.94
C GLY A 244 3.87 1.40 -6.61
N CYS A 245 2.82 2.05 -6.10
CA CYS A 245 1.46 1.82 -6.54
C CYS A 245 0.79 3.10 -7.07
N GLY A 246 -0.19 2.91 -7.94
CA GLY A 246 -1.10 3.93 -8.43
C GLY A 246 -2.55 3.51 -8.22
N TRP A 247 -3.43 4.49 -8.11
CA TRP A 247 -4.86 4.28 -7.97
C TRP A 247 -5.66 5.29 -8.79
N THR A 248 -6.73 4.82 -9.42
CA THR A 248 -7.73 5.65 -10.10
C THR A 248 -9.13 5.13 -9.82
N ALA A 249 -10.07 6.03 -9.57
CA ALA A 249 -11.50 5.77 -9.48
C ALA A 249 -12.24 6.49 -10.61
N VAL A 250 -13.11 5.75 -11.28
CA VAL A 250 -13.81 6.18 -12.49
C VAL A 250 -15.31 5.97 -12.33
N ASP A 251 -16.09 7.00 -12.60
CA ASP A 251 -17.55 6.91 -12.71
C ASP A 251 -17.91 6.08 -13.96
N LYS A 252 -18.72 5.04 -13.76
CA LYS A 252 -19.30 4.20 -14.82
C LYS A 252 -20.83 4.29 -14.81
N GLY A 253 -21.38 5.41 -14.34
CA GLY A 253 -22.80 5.72 -14.25
C GLY A 253 -23.42 5.22 -12.96
N SER A 254 -23.76 3.93 -12.87
CA SER A 254 -24.35 3.33 -11.65
C SER A 254 -23.32 2.75 -10.69
N TRP A 255 -22.06 2.70 -11.11
CA TRP A 255 -20.96 2.09 -10.38
C TRP A 255 -19.72 2.97 -10.46
N VAL A 256 -18.86 2.86 -9.47
CA VAL A 256 -17.51 3.40 -9.46
C VAL A 256 -16.55 2.23 -9.67
N SER A 257 -15.71 2.33 -10.70
CA SER A 257 -14.61 1.40 -10.94
C SER A 257 -13.36 1.91 -10.26
N HIS A 258 -12.83 1.15 -9.30
CA HIS A 258 -11.53 1.40 -8.68
C HIS A 258 -10.48 0.49 -9.30
N ILE A 259 -9.36 1.09 -9.69
CA ILE A 259 -8.23 0.43 -10.31
C ILE A 259 -7.00 0.75 -9.48
N VAL A 260 -6.39 -0.26 -8.88
CA VAL A 260 -5.12 -0.14 -8.15
C VAL A 260 -4.09 -0.99 -8.88
N ILE A 261 -2.94 -0.41 -9.19
CA ILE A 261 -1.80 -1.10 -9.77
C ILE A 261 -0.65 -0.96 -8.79
N CYS A 262 0.00 -2.06 -8.42
CA CYS A 262 1.27 -2.03 -7.67
C CYS A 262 2.36 -2.66 -8.52
N ASN A 263 3.45 -1.92 -8.75
CA ASN A 263 4.65 -2.39 -9.41
C ASN A 263 5.73 -2.72 -8.38
N TYR A 264 6.53 -3.76 -8.65
CA TYR A 264 7.49 -4.35 -7.72
C TYR A 264 8.88 -4.44 -8.36
N GLY A 265 9.92 -4.12 -7.60
CA GLY A 265 11.30 -4.11 -8.11
C GLY A 265 12.31 -4.69 -7.11
N PRO A 266 13.21 -5.59 -7.54
CA PRO A 266 13.07 -6.47 -8.70
C PRO A 266 11.81 -7.33 -8.59
N GLY A 267 11.19 -7.69 -9.71
CA GLY A 267 9.97 -8.51 -9.72
C GLY A 267 9.72 -9.14 -11.08
#